data_AF-A0A1J4JJB8-F1
#
_entry.id   AF-A0A1J4JJB8-F1
#
_cell.length_a   1.000
_cell.length_b   1.000
_cell.length_c   1.000
_cell.angle_alpha   90.00
_cell.angle_beta   90.00
_cell.angle_gamma   90.00
#
_symmetry.space_group_name_H-M   'P 1'
#
loop_
_entity.id
_entity.type
_entity.pdbx_description
1 polymer ?
#
loop_
_entity_poly.entity_id
_entity_poly.type
_entity_poly.pdbx_seq_one_letter_code
_entity_poly.pdbx_strand_id
1 'polypeptide(L)'
;MNTYPINYNYHPPLAPQIDDFRDLVLYATFNANEIVDQLRIVLDKNLNSKSTQDRILQEVTNDLIKNAWYEKLKRIIEVIRVQVNAATQFPNNQVDLSFVDELYDIIAFLQILGGLDPEAAAQTGIKHDFISAFTFMMNLIRKLFHKDARGDPWPETSQNTPAGSHLRAAKSKLFALCVKTIAELLNRNITYFESPESLTRCLTQMITTLDSNGIFANFLNPPICQLYDRIQVEIFKAKLLPFQIQAVIKSAMRSKEDIYDAIDLLPNDIRKFQIVSKMAQADEKYIEIGKKCVIKSNDVDVILLGKKLFPLNDEVQKKQFTVHFFNRLSELLSVWINELLVRPNPMNNDDVKKAYKPLHKIMSILNDNDRKKLFAKVKETELSQALGALVKNTIKELNKDDPMAQDILAII
;
A
#
# COMPACT_ATOMS: atom_id res chain seq x y z
N MET A 1 -27.02 54.48 -27.24
CA MET A 1 -26.27 55.75 -27.16
C MET A 1 -25.89 55.97 -25.71
N ASN A 2 -24.58 56.09 -25.49
CA ASN A 2 -23.80 56.70 -24.38
C ASN A 2 -24.27 56.49 -22.92
N THR A 3 -23.59 55.72 -22.05
CA THR A 3 -22.28 55.98 -21.36
C THR A 3 -22.28 57.31 -20.58
N TYR A 4 -21.95 57.38 -19.29
CA TYR A 4 -20.66 57.06 -18.63
C TYR A 4 -20.85 56.74 -17.10
N PRO A 5 -19.81 56.76 -16.22
CA PRO A 5 -18.93 55.62 -15.92
C PRO A 5 -18.71 55.41 -14.39
N ILE A 6 -18.43 54.21 -13.89
CA ILE A 6 -17.57 54.09 -12.68
C ILE A 6 -16.67 52.88 -12.83
N ASN A 7 -15.37 53.15 -12.73
CA ASN A 7 -14.30 52.19 -12.86
C ASN A 7 -13.62 51.98 -11.49
N TYR A 8 -13.22 50.73 -11.27
CA TYR A 8 -12.21 50.21 -10.33
C TYR A 8 -12.33 50.50 -8.83
N ASN A 9 -12.64 49.45 -8.05
CA ASN A 9 -11.59 48.65 -7.39
C ASN A 9 -12.20 47.45 -6.65
N TYR A 10 -11.79 46.27 -7.07
CA TYR A 10 -11.99 45.02 -6.37
C TYR A 10 -10.99 45.00 -5.20
N HIS A 11 -11.48 45.22 -3.98
CA HIS A 11 -10.77 44.77 -2.78
C HIS A 11 -11.59 43.61 -2.20
N PRO A 12 -11.04 42.39 -2.10
CA PRO A 12 -11.63 41.41 -1.19
C PRO A 12 -11.61 42.03 0.21
N PRO A 13 -12.67 41.89 1.02
CA PRO A 13 -12.58 42.27 2.42
C PRO A 13 -11.42 41.50 3.03
N LEU A 14 -10.48 42.24 3.61
CA LEU A 14 -9.44 41.70 4.48
C LEU A 14 -10.09 40.71 5.44
N ALA A 15 -9.46 39.56 5.61
CA ALA A 15 -9.84 38.58 6.61
C ALA A 15 -10.17 39.29 7.93
N PRO A 16 -11.31 39.01 8.58
CA PRO A 16 -11.50 39.49 9.94
C PRO A 16 -10.34 38.92 10.76
N GLN A 17 -9.50 39.83 11.27
CA GLN A 17 -8.56 39.52 12.34
C GLN A 17 -9.39 39.00 13.50
N ILE A 18 -9.29 37.69 13.76
CA ILE A 18 -9.81 37.06 14.96
C ILE A 18 -8.81 37.39 16.07
N ASP A 19 -8.89 38.60 16.60
CA ASP A 19 -8.32 38.97 17.89
C ASP A 19 -9.50 39.33 18.81
N ASP A 20 -9.83 38.36 19.67
CA ASP A 20 -10.40 38.46 21.02
C ASP A 20 -11.24 37.21 21.34
N PHE A 21 -10.58 36.06 21.32
CA PHE A 21 -10.97 34.93 22.17
C PHE A 21 -10.46 35.22 23.60
N ARG A 22 -11.17 36.08 24.34
CA ARG A 22 -11.03 36.14 25.80
C ARG A 22 -12.37 36.38 26.48
N ASP A 23 -12.80 35.28 27.10
CA ASP A 23 -13.50 35.23 28.38
C ASP A 23 -14.92 35.79 28.50
N LEU A 24 -15.75 34.95 29.15
CA LEU A 24 -17.09 35.18 29.69
C LEU A 24 -18.19 35.03 28.61
N VAL A 25 -19.02 33.99 28.65
CA VAL A 25 -19.82 33.61 29.81
C VAL A 25 -20.07 32.10 29.81
N LEU A 26 -19.55 31.42 30.82
CA LEU A 26 -20.23 30.34 31.53
C LEU A 26 -19.53 30.15 32.88
N TYR A 27 -20.04 30.85 33.88
CA TYR A 27 -19.64 30.71 35.27
C TYR A 27 -19.92 29.29 35.77
N ALA A 28 -18.85 28.52 35.92
CA ALA A 28 -18.68 27.47 36.92
C ALA A 28 -17.18 27.39 37.30
N THR A 29 -16.75 28.41 38.06
CA THR A 29 -15.66 28.46 39.05
C THR A 29 -14.25 27.89 38.82
N PHE A 30 -13.94 27.10 37.81
CA PHE A 30 -12.55 26.82 37.39
C PHE A 30 -12.51 26.42 35.90
N ASN A 31 -11.66 27.06 35.10
CA ASN A 31 -11.29 26.62 33.75
C ASN A 31 -10.60 25.23 33.85
N ALA A 32 -10.86 24.32 32.90
CA ALA A 32 -10.23 22.98 32.91
C ALA A 32 -8.69 23.04 33.06
N ASN A 33 -8.04 24.05 32.48
CA ASN A 33 -6.61 24.30 32.65
C ASN A 33 -6.26 24.72 34.09
N GLU A 34 -7.09 25.55 34.74
CA GLU A 34 -6.90 25.92 36.14
C GLU A 34 -7.09 24.73 37.08
N ILE A 35 -8.04 23.83 36.78
CA ILE A 35 -8.23 22.58 37.53
C ILE A 35 -7.00 21.67 37.37
N VAL A 36 -6.49 21.53 36.15
CA VAL A 36 -5.30 20.72 35.85
C VAL A 36 -4.05 21.31 36.51
N ASP A 37 -3.89 22.63 36.52
CA ASP A 37 -2.78 23.31 37.18
C ASP A 37 -2.83 23.18 38.71
N GLN A 38 -4.01 23.34 39.31
CA GLN A 38 -4.19 23.10 40.75
C GLN A 38 -3.96 21.63 41.12
N LEU A 39 -4.45 20.71 40.28
CA LEU A 39 -4.22 19.27 40.47
C LEU A 39 -2.73 18.94 40.36
N ARG A 40 -1.99 19.55 39.43
CA ARG A 40 -0.55 19.40 39.30
C ARG A 40 0.17 19.83 40.58
N ILE A 41 -0.17 21.00 41.12
CA ILE A 41 0.39 21.50 42.39
C ILE A 41 0.11 20.54 43.56
N VAL A 42 -1.08 19.95 43.60
CA VAL A 42 -1.47 18.98 44.65
C VAL A 42 -0.72 17.66 44.47
N LEU A 43 -0.61 17.14 43.25
CA LEU A 43 0.08 15.88 42.97
C LEU A 43 1.59 16.00 43.19
N ASP A 44 2.19 17.14 42.84
CA ASP A 44 3.61 17.44 43.09
C ASP A 44 3.95 17.47 44.59
N LYS A 45 3.00 17.92 45.42
CA LYS A 45 3.18 17.96 46.89
C LYS A 45 2.95 16.62 47.59
N ASN A 46 2.15 15.74 47.00
CA ASN A 46 1.64 14.55 47.70
C ASN A 46 2.12 13.21 47.11
N LEU A 47 2.73 13.22 45.92
CA LEU A 47 3.28 12.03 45.28
C LEU A 47 4.76 12.24 44.97
N ASN A 48 5.57 11.19 45.11
CA ASN A 48 7.00 11.22 44.77
C ASN A 48 7.28 10.61 43.38
N SER A 49 6.29 9.95 42.78
CA SER A 49 6.44 9.24 41.52
C SER A 49 5.92 10.08 40.35
N LYS A 50 6.85 10.59 39.54
CA LYS A 50 6.53 11.42 38.37
C LYS A 50 5.67 10.69 37.34
N SER A 51 5.92 9.39 37.10
CA SER A 51 5.09 8.61 36.17
C SER A 51 3.65 8.44 36.64
N THR A 52 3.44 8.37 37.97
CA THR A 52 2.10 8.26 38.55
C THR A 52 1.38 9.61 38.51
N GLN A 53 2.09 10.71 38.77
CA GLN A 53 1.55 12.08 38.62
C GLN A 53 1.13 12.35 37.18
N ASP A 54 2.00 12.06 36.21
CA ASP A 54 1.73 12.27 34.79
C ASP A 54 0.52 11.44 34.33
N ARG A 55 0.41 10.18 34.79
CA ARG A 55 -0.75 9.33 34.49
C ARG A 55 -2.06 9.90 35.06
N ILE A 56 -2.07 10.32 36.32
CA ILE A 56 -3.28 10.88 36.96
C ILE A 56 -3.68 12.19 36.28
N LEU A 57 -2.73 13.07 35.98
CA LEU A 57 -2.98 14.32 35.25
C LEU A 57 -3.58 14.04 33.88
N GLN A 58 -3.05 13.06 33.16
CA GLN A 58 -3.55 12.70 31.85
C GLN A 58 -4.96 12.10 31.91
N GLU A 59 -5.24 11.22 32.88
CA GLU A 59 -6.59 10.67 33.10
C GLU A 59 -7.60 11.77 33.42
N VAL A 60 -7.30 12.67 34.35
CA VAL A 60 -8.21 13.77 34.73
C VAL A 60 -8.40 14.76 33.59
N THR A 61 -7.34 15.09 32.84
CA THR A 61 -7.43 15.98 31.68
C THR A 61 -8.33 15.38 30.60
N ASN A 62 -8.16 14.08 30.31
CA ASN A 62 -8.98 13.36 29.35
C ASN A 62 -10.46 13.33 29.77
N ASP A 63 -10.74 13.12 31.06
CA ASP A 63 -12.11 13.11 31.60
C ASP A 63 -12.75 14.50 31.58
N LEU A 64 -12.00 15.56 31.91
CA LEU A 64 -12.49 16.94 31.82
C LEU A 64 -12.84 17.32 30.38
N ILE A 65 -11.95 16.99 29.43
CA ILE A 65 -12.20 17.20 27.99
C ILE A 65 -13.45 16.44 27.56
N LYS A 66 -13.57 15.16 27.90
CA LYS A 66 -14.72 14.32 27.55
C LYS A 66 -16.04 14.86 28.11
N ASN A 67 -16.04 15.36 29.34
CA ASN A 67 -17.22 15.94 29.98
C ASN A 67 -17.59 17.31 29.36
N ALA A 68 -16.61 18.17 29.11
CA ALA A 68 -16.84 19.46 28.43
C ALA A 68 -17.48 19.25 27.05
N TRP A 69 -16.99 18.26 26.30
CA TRP A 69 -17.57 17.86 25.02
C TRP A 69 -18.99 17.32 25.14
N TYR A 70 -19.26 16.49 26.14
CA TYR A 70 -20.58 15.94 26.37
C TYR A 70 -21.62 17.05 26.61
N GLU A 71 -21.28 18.02 27.45
CA GLU A 71 -22.13 19.17 27.74
C GLU A 71 -22.28 20.10 26.53
N LYS A 72 -21.21 20.34 25.76
CA LYS A 72 -21.28 21.14 24.53
C LYS A 72 -22.24 20.52 23.51
N LEU A 73 -22.13 19.20 23.28
CA LEU A 73 -23.05 18.49 22.38
C LEU A 73 -24.50 18.51 22.86
N LYS A 74 -24.72 18.41 24.18
CA LYS A 74 -26.07 18.50 24.75
C LYS A 74 -26.71 19.86 24.49
N ARG A 75 -25.94 20.96 24.61
CA ARG A 75 -26.41 22.31 24.28
C ARG A 75 -26.72 22.48 22.80
N ILE A 76 -25.86 21.98 21.90
CA ILE A 76 -26.11 22.03 20.45
C ILE A 76 -27.42 21.30 20.10
N ILE A 77 -27.68 20.14 20.68
CA ILE A 77 -28.94 19.40 20.47
C ILE A 77 -30.15 20.22 20.93
N GLU A 78 -30.04 20.93 22.06
CA GLU A 78 -31.13 21.79 22.54
C GLU A 78 -31.37 22.98 21.61
N VAL A 79 -30.30 23.61 21.08
CA VAL A 79 -30.42 24.66 20.06
C VAL A 79 -31.13 24.12 18.80
N ILE A 80 -30.75 22.92 18.33
CA ILE A 80 -31.43 22.27 17.19
C ILE A 80 -32.92 22.09 17.47
N ARG A 81 -33.30 21.64 18.68
CA ARG A 81 -34.70 21.45 19.07
C ARG A 81 -35.47 22.77 19.04
N VAL A 82 -34.90 23.84 19.59
CA VAL A 82 -35.51 25.18 19.55
C VAL A 82 -35.72 25.63 18.10
N GLN A 83 -34.72 25.45 17.23
CA GLN A 83 -34.83 25.82 15.82
C GLN A 83 -35.86 24.99 15.06
N VAL A 84 -35.93 23.68 15.31
CA VAL A 84 -36.95 22.79 14.70
C VAL A 84 -38.35 23.17 15.17
N ASN A 85 -38.52 23.48 16.45
CA ASN A 85 -39.81 23.95 17.00
C ASN A 85 -40.21 25.30 16.39
N ALA A 86 -39.27 26.24 16.30
CA ALA A 86 -39.49 27.55 15.67
C ALA A 86 -39.84 27.42 14.19
N ALA A 87 -39.15 26.55 13.44
CA ALA A 87 -39.44 26.26 12.03
C ALA A 87 -40.82 25.60 11.82
N THR A 88 -41.32 24.88 12.83
CA THR A 88 -42.66 24.26 12.80
C THR A 88 -43.75 25.27 13.15
N GLN A 89 -43.48 26.20 14.06
CA GLN A 89 -44.45 27.24 14.49
C GLN A 89 -44.47 28.46 13.56
N PHE A 90 -43.34 28.80 12.92
CA PHE A 90 -43.16 29.97 12.06
C PHE A 90 -42.49 29.57 10.72
N PRO A 91 -43.23 29.00 9.77
CA PRO A 91 -42.71 28.38 8.54
C PRO A 91 -41.85 29.26 7.62
N ASN A 92 -42.03 30.58 7.69
CA ASN A 92 -41.41 31.56 6.79
C ASN A 92 -40.22 32.31 7.43
N ASN A 93 -39.88 32.02 8.69
CA ASN A 93 -38.73 32.66 9.33
C ASN A 93 -37.40 32.10 8.79
N GLN A 94 -36.38 32.95 8.75
CA GLN A 94 -35.01 32.50 8.54
C GLN A 94 -34.58 31.62 9.71
N VAL A 95 -33.96 30.47 9.40
CA VAL A 95 -33.41 29.56 10.39
C VAL A 95 -31.95 29.93 10.63
N ASP A 96 -31.59 30.10 11.90
CA ASP A 96 -30.19 30.26 12.28
C ASP A 96 -29.49 28.89 12.26
N LEU A 97 -28.44 28.78 11.45
CA LEU A 97 -27.63 27.58 11.26
C LEU A 97 -26.21 27.73 11.81
N SER A 98 -25.93 28.75 12.62
CA SER A 98 -24.62 28.96 13.26
C SER A 98 -24.11 27.73 14.03
N PHE A 99 -25.02 26.95 14.64
CA PHE A 99 -24.69 25.70 15.31
C PHE A 99 -24.11 24.62 14.36
N VAL A 100 -24.37 24.72 13.05
CA VAL A 100 -23.82 23.82 12.03
C VAL A 100 -22.34 24.12 11.80
N ASP A 101 -21.94 25.39 11.84
CA ASP A 101 -20.54 25.79 11.73
C ASP A 101 -19.73 25.25 12.92
N GLU A 102 -20.29 25.31 14.13
CA GLU A 102 -19.68 24.67 15.30
C GLU A 102 -19.51 23.15 15.14
N LEU A 103 -20.47 22.48 14.48
CA LEU A 103 -20.36 21.05 14.20
C LEU A 103 -19.31 20.75 13.14
N TYR A 104 -19.13 21.63 12.15
CA TYR A 104 -18.03 21.52 11.19
C TYR A 104 -16.67 21.69 11.85
N ASP A 105 -16.52 22.65 12.77
CA ASP A 105 -15.27 22.84 13.52
C ASP A 105 -14.92 21.62 14.37
N ILE A 106 -15.93 21.00 15.00
CA ILE A 106 -15.74 19.75 15.74
C ILE A 106 -15.27 18.62 14.81
N ILE A 107 -15.87 18.49 13.63
CA ILE A 107 -15.46 17.46 12.66
C ILE A 107 -14.03 17.73 12.16
N ALA A 108 -13.69 18.99 11.87
CA ALA A 108 -12.34 19.38 11.46
C ALA A 108 -11.31 19.06 12.54
N PHE A 109 -11.60 19.38 13.80
CA PHE A 109 -10.74 18.99 14.92
C PHE A 109 -10.54 17.47 15.00
N LEU A 110 -11.60 16.68 14.80
CA LEU A 110 -11.50 15.21 14.81
C LEU A 110 -10.72 14.66 13.61
N GLN A 111 -10.77 15.34 12.45
CA GLN A 111 -9.93 15.02 11.29
C GLN A 111 -8.46 15.25 11.62
N ILE A 112 -8.11 16.37 12.25
CA ILE A 112 -6.75 16.69 12.69
C ILE A 112 -6.28 15.66 13.74
N LEU A 113 -7.06 15.46 14.80
CA LEU A 113 -6.76 14.52 15.88
C LEU A 113 -6.59 13.08 15.36
N GLY A 114 -7.46 12.64 14.45
CA GLY A 114 -7.39 11.31 13.87
C GLY A 114 -6.36 11.14 12.75
N GLY A 115 -5.58 12.20 12.47
CA GLY A 115 -4.42 12.18 11.59
C GLY A 115 -4.73 12.35 10.11
N LEU A 116 -5.92 12.84 9.73
CA LEU A 116 -6.23 13.14 8.32
C LEU A 116 -5.53 14.41 7.82
N ASP A 117 -5.24 15.36 8.72
CA ASP A 117 -4.53 16.60 8.40
C ASP A 117 -3.26 16.74 9.26
N PRO A 118 -2.12 16.18 8.80
CA PRO A 118 -0.87 16.23 9.54
C PRO A 118 -0.23 17.62 9.56
N GLU A 119 -0.55 18.49 8.61
CA GLU A 119 -0.02 19.85 8.56
C GLU A 119 -0.69 20.71 9.63
N ALA A 120 -2.02 20.67 9.72
CA ALA A 120 -2.76 21.35 10.77
C ALA A 120 -2.42 20.78 12.15
N ALA A 121 -2.21 19.46 12.28
CA ALA A 121 -1.79 18.83 13.54
C ALA A 121 -0.43 19.38 14.02
N ALA A 122 0.54 19.53 13.11
CA ALA A 122 1.85 20.10 13.42
C ALA A 122 1.74 21.59 13.83
N GLN A 123 0.92 22.37 13.14
CA GLN A 123 0.69 23.79 13.45
C GLN A 123 0.00 24.01 14.80
N THR A 124 -0.90 23.11 15.17
CA THR A 124 -1.72 23.21 16.39
C THR A 124 -1.14 22.43 17.58
N GLY A 125 -0.07 21.66 17.38
CA GLY A 125 0.55 20.84 18.42
C GLY A 125 -0.30 19.65 18.89
N ILE A 126 -1.26 19.21 18.09
CA ILE A 126 -2.15 18.09 18.42
C ILE A 126 -1.44 16.76 18.12
N LYS A 127 -1.28 15.91 19.13
CA LYS A 127 -0.79 14.54 18.95
C LYS A 127 -1.89 13.68 18.34
N HIS A 128 -1.56 12.94 17.28
CA HIS A 128 -2.51 12.04 16.63
C HIS A 128 -3.00 10.94 17.58
N ASP A 129 -4.33 10.77 17.66
CA ASP A 129 -5.02 9.71 18.38
C ASP A 129 -6.27 9.27 17.60
N PHE A 130 -6.07 8.26 16.74
CA PHE A 130 -7.12 7.72 15.89
C PHE A 130 -8.28 7.11 16.70
N ILE A 131 -8.01 6.34 17.76
CA ILE A 131 -9.06 5.61 18.50
C ILE A 131 -9.98 6.60 19.20
N SER A 132 -9.42 7.65 19.80
CA SER A 132 -10.19 8.72 20.42
C SER A 132 -11.02 9.48 19.38
N ALA A 133 -10.42 9.89 18.26
CA ALA A 133 -11.13 10.59 17.19
C ALA A 133 -12.27 9.76 16.59
N PHE A 134 -12.01 8.48 16.31
CA PHE A 134 -12.99 7.53 15.80
C PHE A 134 -14.15 7.32 16.77
N THR A 135 -13.86 7.04 18.04
CA THR A 135 -14.87 6.82 19.08
C THR A 135 -15.73 8.07 19.28
N PHE A 136 -15.10 9.24 19.22
CA PHE A 136 -15.80 10.51 19.33
C PHE A 136 -16.74 10.73 18.14
N MET A 137 -16.26 10.53 16.92
CA MET A 137 -17.08 10.69 15.72
C MET A 137 -18.26 9.71 15.69
N MET A 138 -18.06 8.46 16.12
CA MET A 138 -19.13 7.48 16.29
C MET A 138 -20.17 7.93 17.32
N ASN A 139 -19.73 8.48 18.46
CA ASN A 139 -20.63 9.02 19.47
C ASN A 139 -21.38 10.26 19.00
N LEU A 140 -20.73 11.13 18.21
CA LEU A 140 -21.35 12.30 17.58
C LEU A 140 -22.49 11.85 16.66
N ILE A 141 -22.23 10.88 15.79
CA ILE A 141 -23.25 10.34 14.89
C ILE A 141 -24.39 9.71 15.69
N ARG A 142 -24.06 8.89 16.69
CA ARG A 142 -25.06 8.23 17.53
C ARG A 142 -25.99 9.24 18.19
N LYS A 143 -25.44 10.30 18.80
CA LYS A 143 -26.24 11.31 19.51
C LYS A 143 -27.05 12.22 18.59
N LEU A 144 -26.49 12.62 17.45
CA LEU A 144 -27.16 13.56 16.56
C LEU A 144 -28.21 12.88 15.67
N PHE A 145 -27.98 11.65 15.24
CA PHE A 145 -28.78 11.03 14.18
C PHE A 145 -29.51 9.75 14.60
N HIS A 146 -29.09 9.09 15.68
CA HIS A 146 -29.69 7.83 16.12
C HIS A 146 -30.35 7.97 17.50
N LYS A 147 -31.43 7.24 17.72
CA LYS A 147 -32.10 7.22 19.02
C LYS A 147 -31.28 6.35 20.00
N ASP A 148 -30.83 6.92 21.11
CA ASP A 148 -30.18 6.17 22.19
C ASP A 148 -30.95 6.31 23.52
N ALA A 149 -30.63 5.48 24.50
CA ALA A 149 -31.32 5.44 25.80
C ALA A 149 -31.16 6.70 26.67
N ARG A 150 -30.34 7.68 26.25
CA ARG A 150 -29.94 8.88 27.01
C ARG A 150 -30.32 10.20 26.32
N GLY A 151 -31.03 10.18 25.19
CA GLY A 151 -31.57 11.40 24.57
C GLY A 151 -32.20 11.19 23.20
N ASP A 152 -33.12 12.10 22.83
CA ASP A 152 -33.72 12.12 21.49
C ASP A 152 -32.77 12.77 20.46
N PRO A 153 -32.62 12.16 19.27
CA PRO A 153 -31.75 12.65 18.20
C PRO A 153 -32.30 13.95 17.59
N TRP A 154 -31.59 14.50 16.60
CA TRP A 154 -32.03 15.64 15.81
C TRP A 154 -33.50 15.45 15.37
N PRO A 155 -34.43 16.26 15.90
CA PRO A 155 -35.86 16.07 15.70
C PRO A 155 -36.26 16.30 14.24
N GLU A 156 -37.16 15.46 13.74
CA GLU A 156 -37.66 15.57 12.37
C GLU A 156 -38.65 16.73 12.22
N THR A 157 -38.54 17.45 11.11
CA THR A 157 -39.53 18.47 10.72
C THR A 157 -40.64 17.79 9.92
N SER A 158 -41.86 17.75 10.45
CA SER A 158 -43.00 17.06 9.82
C SER A 158 -43.62 17.79 8.62
N GLN A 159 -43.25 19.05 8.38
CA GLN A 159 -43.85 19.91 7.35
C GLN A 159 -42.85 20.27 6.24
N ASN A 160 -43.32 20.34 4.99
CA ASN A 160 -42.55 20.81 3.82
C ASN A 160 -42.47 22.34 3.78
N THR A 161 -41.96 22.94 4.86
CA THR A 161 -41.71 24.39 4.94
C THR A 161 -40.30 24.70 4.42
N PRO A 162 -40.05 25.93 3.92
CA PRO A 162 -38.70 26.37 3.56
C PRO A 162 -37.70 26.25 4.73
N ALA A 163 -38.12 26.56 5.96
CA ALA A 163 -37.31 26.39 7.15
C ALA A 163 -36.98 24.90 7.43
N GLY A 164 -37.97 24.02 7.29
CA GLY A 164 -37.79 22.57 7.48
C GLY A 164 -36.96 21.90 6.38
N SER A 165 -37.03 22.38 5.14
CA SER A 165 -36.16 21.88 4.05
C SER A 165 -34.69 22.24 4.28
N HIS A 166 -34.39 23.45 4.77
CA HIS A 166 -33.02 23.85 5.12
C HIS A 166 -32.45 23.01 6.28
N LEU A 167 -33.22 22.76 7.34
CA LEU A 167 -32.80 21.92 8.47
C LEU A 167 -32.57 20.46 8.05
N ARG A 168 -33.45 19.89 7.20
CA ARG A 168 -33.24 18.53 6.65
C ARG A 168 -32.01 18.46 5.76
N ALA A 169 -31.78 19.45 4.90
CA ALA A 169 -30.60 19.51 4.04
C ALA A 169 -29.31 19.63 4.87
N ALA A 170 -29.29 20.45 5.93
CA ALA A 170 -28.17 20.56 6.85
C ALA A 170 -27.90 19.22 7.57
N LYS A 171 -28.94 18.58 8.10
CA LYS A 171 -28.86 17.25 8.73
C LYS A 171 -28.26 16.20 7.79
N SER A 172 -28.73 16.12 6.55
CA SER A 172 -28.21 15.16 5.55
C SER A 172 -26.77 15.44 5.15
N LYS A 173 -26.40 16.72 4.93
CA LYS A 173 -25.01 17.09 4.61
C LYS A 173 -24.05 16.75 5.74
N LEU A 174 -24.43 17.06 6.97
CA LEU A 174 -23.62 16.78 8.15
C LEU A 174 -23.44 15.28 8.38
N PHE A 175 -24.52 14.50 8.23
CA PHE A 175 -24.45 13.04 8.32
C PHE A 175 -23.49 12.45 7.27
N ALA A 176 -23.61 12.89 6.01
CA ALA A 176 -22.71 12.45 4.94
C ALA A 176 -21.24 12.82 5.23
N LEU A 177 -20.98 14.01 5.77
CA LEU A 177 -19.64 14.43 6.15
C LEU A 177 -19.07 13.56 7.28
N CYS A 178 -19.84 13.28 8.32
CA CYS A 178 -19.40 12.41 9.41
C CYS A 178 -19.08 10.99 8.89
N VAL A 179 -19.97 10.41 8.08
CA VAL A 179 -19.78 9.07 7.48
C VAL A 179 -18.52 9.03 6.62
N LYS A 180 -18.31 10.03 5.76
CA LYS A 180 -17.11 10.16 4.93
C LYS A 180 -15.86 10.27 5.79
N THR A 181 -15.89 11.12 6.82
CA THR A 181 -14.74 11.34 7.71
C THR A 181 -14.38 10.08 8.48
N ILE A 182 -15.36 9.32 8.99
CA ILE A 182 -15.10 8.04 9.66
C ILE A 182 -14.47 7.04 8.70
N ALA A 183 -15.00 6.94 7.47
CA ALA A 183 -14.42 6.07 6.46
C ALA A 183 -12.95 6.46 6.20
N GLU A 184 -12.67 7.74 5.95
CA GLU A 184 -11.31 8.23 5.72
C GLU A 184 -10.37 7.99 6.92
N LEU A 185 -10.85 8.23 8.15
CA LEU A 185 -10.11 7.96 9.38
C LEU A 185 -9.75 6.48 9.49
N LEU A 186 -10.72 5.59 9.31
CA LEU A 186 -10.50 4.15 9.33
C LEU A 186 -9.51 3.76 8.24
N ASN A 187 -9.68 4.28 7.02
CA ASN A 187 -8.85 3.95 5.85
C ASN A 187 -7.40 4.34 6.05
N ARG A 188 -7.15 5.54 6.61
CA ARG A 188 -5.79 6.01 6.88
C ARG A 188 -5.11 5.20 7.97
N ASN A 189 -5.89 4.71 8.94
CA ASN A 189 -5.37 4.05 10.12
C ASN A 189 -5.44 2.51 10.07
N ILE A 190 -6.08 1.91 9.04
CA ILE A 190 -6.34 0.46 8.93
C ILE A 190 -5.09 -0.42 9.02
N THR A 191 -3.94 0.11 8.59
CA THR A 191 -2.65 -0.58 8.59
C THR A 191 -1.83 -0.39 9.86
N TYR A 192 -2.29 0.49 10.76
CA TYR A 192 -1.61 0.83 12.01
C TYR A 192 -2.35 0.26 13.24
N PHE A 193 -3.37 -0.57 13.02
CA PHE A 193 -4.01 -1.28 14.12
C PHE A 193 -3.04 -2.28 14.73
N GLU A 194 -2.79 -2.13 16.04
CA GLU A 194 -1.93 -3.02 16.81
C GLU A 194 -2.49 -4.44 16.96
N SER A 195 -3.82 -4.59 16.82
CA SER A 195 -4.49 -5.88 16.98
C SER A 195 -5.71 -6.04 16.05
N PRO A 196 -5.99 -7.26 15.54
CA PRO A 196 -7.20 -7.56 14.77
C PRO A 196 -8.49 -7.24 15.53
N GLU A 197 -8.51 -7.42 16.85
CA GLU A 197 -9.67 -7.18 17.71
C GLU A 197 -10.05 -5.70 17.76
N SER A 198 -9.06 -4.80 17.70
CA SER A 198 -9.28 -3.36 17.68
C SER A 198 -9.94 -2.93 16.37
N LEU A 199 -9.50 -3.49 15.24
CA LEU A 199 -10.14 -3.30 13.95
C LEU A 199 -11.55 -3.89 13.93
N THR A 200 -11.73 -5.11 14.43
CA THR A 200 -13.05 -5.74 14.55
C THR A 200 -13.99 -4.88 15.38
N ARG A 201 -13.55 -4.32 16.51
CA ARG A 201 -14.37 -3.45 17.36
C ARG A 201 -14.81 -2.18 16.63
N CYS A 202 -13.90 -1.52 15.90
CA CYS A 202 -14.25 -0.37 15.06
C CYS A 202 -15.29 -0.75 14.01
N LEU A 203 -15.06 -1.82 13.25
CA LEU A 203 -15.98 -2.30 12.21
C LEU A 203 -17.35 -2.69 12.80
N THR A 204 -17.40 -3.38 13.94
CA THR A 204 -18.65 -3.74 14.61
C THR A 204 -19.43 -2.51 15.07
N GLN A 205 -18.75 -1.51 15.66
CA GLN A 205 -19.41 -0.25 16.05
C GLN A 205 -19.99 0.48 14.84
N MET A 206 -19.30 0.45 13.69
CA MET A 206 -19.78 1.05 12.45
C MET A 206 -20.99 0.32 11.91
N ILE A 207 -20.94 -1.01 11.80
CA ILE A 207 -22.07 -1.81 11.30
C ILE A 207 -23.31 -1.60 12.19
N THR A 208 -23.14 -1.63 13.51
CA THR A 208 -24.24 -1.49 14.47
C THR A 208 -24.83 -0.09 14.51
N THR A 209 -24.05 0.96 14.22
CA THR A 209 -24.52 2.35 14.34
C THR A 209 -24.91 2.96 12.99
N LEU A 210 -24.23 2.61 11.89
CA LEU A 210 -24.31 3.32 10.60
C LEU A 210 -24.98 2.50 9.49
N ASP A 211 -24.92 1.17 9.54
CA ASP A 211 -25.22 0.32 8.38
C ASP A 211 -26.59 -0.38 8.45
N SER A 212 -27.63 0.32 8.89
CA SER A 212 -29.00 -0.23 8.84
C SER A 212 -29.51 -0.47 7.41
N ASN A 213 -28.87 0.14 6.40
CA ASN A 213 -29.26 0.10 4.98
C ASN A 213 -28.20 -0.56 4.05
N GLY A 214 -27.09 -1.09 4.56
CA GLY A 214 -26.07 -1.81 3.77
C GLY A 214 -25.18 -0.96 2.85
N ILE A 215 -25.20 0.37 2.97
CA ILE A 215 -24.46 1.29 2.09
C ILE A 215 -23.02 1.47 2.58
N PHE A 216 -22.76 1.26 3.88
CA PHE A 216 -21.50 1.62 4.48
C PHE A 216 -20.32 0.77 3.98
N ALA A 217 -20.57 -0.52 3.71
CA ALA A 217 -19.59 -1.44 3.13
C ALA A 217 -18.97 -0.91 1.81
N ASN A 218 -19.69 -0.11 1.03
CA ASN A 218 -19.18 0.48 -0.20
C ASN A 218 -18.05 1.49 0.04
N PHE A 219 -18.05 2.19 1.17
CA PHE A 219 -16.99 3.13 1.54
C PHE A 219 -15.73 2.44 2.06
N LEU A 220 -15.85 1.18 2.50
CA LEU A 220 -14.73 0.37 3.02
C LEU A 220 -14.10 -0.57 2.00
N ASN A 221 -14.77 -0.84 0.87
CA ASN A 221 -14.31 -1.83 -0.09
C ASN A 221 -12.95 -1.49 -0.74
N PRO A 222 -12.71 -0.27 -1.28
CA PRO A 222 -11.38 0.06 -1.82
C PRO A 222 -10.23 0.00 -0.77
N PRO A 223 -10.41 0.49 0.47
CA PRO A 223 -9.42 0.39 1.55
C PRO A 223 -9.14 -1.03 2.07
N ILE A 224 -10.16 -1.89 2.18
CA ILE A 224 -9.95 -3.31 2.54
C ILE A 224 -9.10 -3.98 1.45
N CYS A 225 -9.36 -3.68 0.17
CA CYS A 225 -8.50 -4.14 -0.91
C CYS A 225 -7.04 -3.66 -0.74
N GLN A 226 -6.83 -2.39 -0.36
CA GLN A 226 -5.49 -1.85 -0.08
C GLN A 226 -4.81 -2.57 1.09
N LEU A 227 -5.51 -2.87 2.18
CA LEU A 227 -4.96 -3.64 3.31
C LEU A 227 -4.49 -5.03 2.84
N TYR A 228 -5.32 -5.76 2.09
CA TYR A 228 -4.94 -7.06 1.55
C TYR A 228 -3.76 -6.96 0.57
N ASP A 229 -3.73 -5.93 -0.28
CA ASP A 229 -2.60 -5.67 -1.18
C ASP A 229 -1.29 -5.49 -0.40
N ARG A 230 -1.31 -4.70 0.69
CA ARG A 230 -0.13 -4.50 1.55
C ARG A 230 0.28 -5.77 2.29
N ILE A 231 -0.66 -6.48 2.90
CA ILE A 231 -0.39 -7.76 3.59
C ILE A 231 0.23 -8.76 2.61
N GLN A 232 -0.28 -8.84 1.39
CA GLN A 232 0.26 -9.71 0.35
C GLN A 232 1.70 -9.34 -0.02
N VAL A 233 2.00 -8.05 -0.13
CA VAL A 233 3.36 -7.55 -0.38
C VAL A 233 4.31 -7.91 0.77
N GLU A 234 3.90 -7.67 2.01
CA GLU A 234 4.71 -7.97 3.20
C GLU A 234 4.98 -9.47 3.39
N ILE A 235 3.96 -10.31 3.21
CA ILE A 235 4.13 -11.77 3.23
C ILE A 235 5.13 -12.21 2.15
N PHE A 236 5.06 -11.60 0.97
CA PHE A 236 6.00 -11.90 -0.11
C PHE A 236 7.42 -11.45 0.23
N LYS A 237 7.62 -10.24 0.76
CA LYS A 237 8.95 -9.76 1.19
C LYS A 237 9.56 -10.70 2.25
N ALA A 238 8.74 -11.23 3.15
CA ALA A 238 9.19 -12.15 4.20
C ALA A 238 9.50 -13.58 3.72
N LYS A 239 8.76 -14.10 2.73
CA LYS A 239 8.84 -15.52 2.32
C LYS A 239 9.45 -15.74 0.93
N LEU A 240 9.58 -14.71 0.11
CA LEU A 240 10.13 -14.73 -1.25
C LEU A 240 9.59 -15.89 -2.12
N LEU A 241 8.26 -16.03 -2.18
CA LEU A 241 7.62 -17.13 -2.91
C LEU A 241 7.52 -16.83 -4.42
N PRO A 242 8.24 -17.54 -5.31
CA PRO A 242 8.33 -17.19 -6.74
C PRO A 242 6.99 -17.27 -7.48
N PHE A 243 6.04 -18.09 -7.00
CA PHE A 243 4.74 -18.21 -7.66
C PHE A 243 3.84 -16.99 -7.47
N GLN A 244 4.12 -16.15 -6.46
CA GLN A 244 3.31 -14.99 -6.11
C GLN A 244 3.71 -13.70 -6.86
N ILE A 245 4.87 -13.69 -7.55
CA ILE A 245 5.47 -12.49 -8.17
C ILE A 245 4.43 -11.65 -8.94
N GLN A 246 3.66 -12.28 -9.83
CA GLN A 246 2.71 -11.54 -10.67
C GLN A 246 1.60 -10.85 -9.85
N ALA A 247 1.09 -11.54 -8.82
CA ALA A 247 0.03 -11.01 -7.98
C ALA A 247 0.56 -9.91 -7.05
N VAL A 248 1.79 -10.10 -6.54
CA VAL A 248 2.46 -9.12 -5.68
C VAL A 248 2.81 -7.85 -6.45
N ILE A 249 3.29 -7.95 -7.70
CA ILE A 249 3.55 -6.73 -8.49
C ILE A 249 2.26 -5.94 -8.72
N LYS A 250 1.15 -6.61 -9.06
CA LYS A 250 -0.15 -5.92 -9.21
C LYS A 250 -0.56 -5.22 -7.91
N SER A 251 -0.37 -5.89 -6.78
CA SER A 251 -0.70 -5.36 -5.46
C SER A 251 0.18 -4.16 -5.11
N ALA A 252 1.50 -4.26 -5.32
CA ALA A 252 2.48 -3.20 -5.12
C ALA A 252 2.22 -1.98 -6.01
N MET A 253 1.82 -2.17 -7.27
CA MET A 253 1.42 -1.08 -8.16
C MET A 253 0.18 -0.34 -7.64
N ARG A 254 -0.81 -1.05 -7.07
CA ARG A 254 -2.00 -0.45 -6.47
C ARG A 254 -1.71 0.25 -5.15
N SER A 255 -0.86 -0.34 -4.31
CA SER A 255 -0.49 0.20 -3.00
C SER A 255 0.65 1.23 -3.05
N LYS A 256 1.29 1.41 -4.21
CA LYS A 256 2.49 2.24 -4.43
C LYS A 256 3.66 1.83 -3.54
N GLU A 257 3.82 0.52 -3.32
CA GLU A 257 4.96 -0.02 -2.57
C GLU A 257 6.12 -0.43 -3.48
N ASP A 258 7.33 -0.23 -3.00
CA ASP A 258 8.54 -0.71 -3.66
C ASP A 258 8.78 -2.19 -3.30
N ILE A 259 8.96 -3.02 -4.32
CA ILE A 259 9.25 -4.46 -4.21
C ILE A 259 10.44 -4.90 -5.07
N TYR A 260 11.21 -3.96 -5.65
CA TYR A 260 12.28 -4.30 -6.60
C TYR A 260 13.36 -5.17 -5.94
N ASP A 261 13.79 -4.82 -4.72
CA ASP A 261 14.80 -5.56 -3.98
C ASP A 261 14.34 -6.99 -3.66
N ALA A 262 13.08 -7.15 -3.26
CA ALA A 262 12.50 -8.46 -3.00
C ALA A 262 12.43 -9.32 -4.27
N ILE A 263 12.11 -8.72 -5.41
CA ILE A 263 12.15 -9.42 -6.70
C ILE A 263 13.58 -9.77 -7.11
N ASP A 264 14.56 -8.89 -6.86
CA ASP A 264 15.97 -9.14 -7.21
C ASP A 264 16.52 -10.37 -6.48
N LEU A 265 16.13 -10.57 -5.22
CA LEU A 265 16.52 -11.73 -4.39
C LEU A 265 15.96 -13.08 -4.85
N LEU A 266 14.93 -13.10 -5.70
CA LEU A 266 14.35 -14.36 -6.19
C LEU A 266 15.28 -15.12 -7.14
N PRO A 267 15.14 -16.45 -7.25
CA PRO A 267 15.87 -17.25 -8.22
C PRO A 267 15.75 -16.70 -9.64
N ASN A 268 16.86 -16.68 -10.39
CA ASN A 268 16.92 -16.19 -11.77
C ASN A 268 16.44 -17.27 -12.75
N ASP A 269 15.18 -17.69 -12.61
CA ASP A 269 14.55 -18.70 -13.44
C ASP A 269 13.71 -18.09 -14.59
N ILE A 270 13.22 -18.96 -15.49
CA ILE A 270 12.38 -18.54 -16.61
C ILE A 270 11.09 -17.84 -16.17
N ARG A 271 10.55 -18.15 -14.99
CA ARG A 271 9.30 -17.56 -14.50
C ARG A 271 9.52 -16.12 -14.06
N LYS A 272 10.55 -15.85 -13.25
CA LYS A 272 11.00 -14.50 -12.90
C LYS A 272 11.29 -13.72 -14.18
N PHE A 273 12.07 -14.29 -15.10
CA PHE A 273 12.43 -13.65 -16.36
C PHE A 273 11.21 -13.22 -17.19
N GLN A 274 10.24 -14.11 -17.40
CA GLN A 274 9.04 -13.80 -18.18
C GLN A 274 8.19 -12.68 -17.56
N ILE A 275 8.07 -12.66 -16.23
CA ILE A 275 7.29 -11.64 -15.52
C ILE A 275 8.03 -10.30 -15.56
N VAL A 276 9.32 -10.28 -15.22
CA VAL A 276 10.16 -9.07 -15.25
C VAL A 276 10.23 -8.48 -16.67
N SER A 277 10.35 -9.31 -17.70
CA SER A 277 10.36 -8.88 -19.11
C SER A 277 9.08 -8.15 -19.52
N LYS A 278 7.91 -8.56 -19.00
CA LYS A 278 6.65 -7.85 -19.24
C LYS A 278 6.62 -6.52 -18.52
N MET A 279 7.11 -6.46 -17.28
CA MET A 279 7.08 -5.23 -16.47
C MET A 279 8.14 -4.22 -16.92
N ALA A 280 9.24 -4.65 -17.51
CA ALA A 280 10.27 -3.79 -18.07
C ALA A 280 9.75 -2.87 -19.19
N GLN A 281 8.62 -3.19 -19.82
CA GLN A 281 7.96 -2.31 -20.78
C GLN A 281 7.27 -1.10 -20.11
N ALA A 282 6.94 -1.22 -18.83
CA ALA A 282 6.20 -0.21 -18.08
C ALA A 282 7.10 0.59 -17.12
N ASP A 283 8.25 0.05 -16.71
CA ASP A 283 9.08 0.64 -15.67
C ASP A 283 10.56 0.21 -15.81
N GLU A 284 11.44 1.22 -15.88
CA GLU A 284 12.87 1.06 -16.10
C GLU A 284 13.59 0.30 -14.99
N LYS A 285 13.10 0.33 -13.75
CA LYS A 285 13.74 -0.42 -12.65
C LYS A 285 13.71 -1.94 -12.90
N TYR A 286 12.69 -2.44 -13.61
CA TYR A 286 12.63 -3.85 -14.03
C TYR A 286 13.63 -4.19 -15.14
N ILE A 287 14.15 -3.22 -15.89
CA ILE A 287 15.20 -3.45 -16.90
C ILE A 287 16.48 -3.93 -16.22
N GLU A 288 16.89 -3.29 -15.13
CA GLU A 288 18.11 -3.69 -14.40
C GLU A 288 17.97 -5.05 -13.71
N ILE A 289 16.80 -5.35 -13.14
CA ILE A 289 16.49 -6.69 -12.62
C ILE A 289 16.53 -7.72 -13.76
N GLY A 290 16.00 -7.37 -14.92
CA GLY A 290 16.04 -8.19 -16.13
C GLY A 290 17.47 -8.52 -16.55
N LYS A 291 18.34 -7.50 -16.68
CA LYS A 291 19.76 -7.68 -17.01
C LYS A 291 20.48 -8.57 -16.00
N LYS A 292 20.30 -8.34 -14.70
CA LYS A 292 20.86 -9.18 -13.63
C LYS A 292 20.39 -10.63 -13.74
N CYS A 293 19.10 -10.83 -14.03
CA CYS A 293 18.52 -12.15 -14.25
C CYS A 293 19.24 -12.88 -15.40
N VAL A 294 19.47 -12.20 -16.54
CA VAL A 294 20.18 -12.77 -17.69
C VAL A 294 21.64 -13.09 -17.36
N ILE A 295 22.36 -12.20 -16.67
CA ILE A 295 23.78 -12.36 -16.34
C ILE A 295 24.01 -13.55 -15.38
N LYS A 296 23.06 -13.82 -14.47
CA LYS A 296 23.24 -14.80 -13.38
C LYS A 296 22.37 -16.05 -13.50
N SER A 297 21.61 -16.23 -14.58
CA SER A 297 20.71 -17.38 -14.72
C SER A 297 21.44 -18.66 -15.13
N ASN A 298 21.07 -19.79 -14.52
CA ASN A 298 21.51 -21.11 -14.96
C ASN A 298 20.53 -21.75 -15.97
N ASP A 299 19.41 -21.09 -16.24
CA ASP A 299 18.37 -21.52 -17.17
C ASP A 299 18.75 -21.11 -18.60
N VAL A 300 18.90 -22.11 -19.47
CA VAL A 300 19.32 -21.91 -20.86
C VAL A 300 18.30 -21.07 -21.64
N ASP A 301 17.01 -21.20 -21.35
CA ASP A 301 15.96 -20.45 -22.03
C ASP A 301 16.03 -18.95 -21.62
N VAL A 302 16.39 -18.65 -20.37
CA VAL A 302 16.65 -17.27 -19.92
C VAL A 302 17.87 -16.66 -20.62
N ILE A 303 18.98 -17.41 -20.72
CA ILE A 303 20.19 -16.94 -21.42
C ILE A 303 19.89 -16.64 -22.90
N LEU A 304 19.16 -17.54 -23.57
CA LEU A 304 18.78 -17.43 -24.98
C LEU A 304 17.88 -16.22 -25.27
N LEU A 305 16.80 -16.08 -24.50
CA LEU A 305 15.82 -15.02 -24.68
C LEU A 305 16.33 -13.68 -24.17
N GLY A 306 17.09 -13.72 -23.07
CA GLY A 306 17.60 -12.58 -22.33
C GLY A 306 18.49 -11.67 -23.15
N LYS A 307 19.41 -12.21 -23.94
CA LYS A 307 20.33 -11.42 -24.77
C LYS A 307 19.62 -10.55 -25.81
N LYS A 308 18.44 -10.97 -26.27
CA LYS A 308 17.60 -10.21 -27.22
C LYS A 308 16.78 -9.13 -26.52
N LEU A 309 16.17 -9.48 -25.39
CA LEU A 309 15.23 -8.60 -24.67
C LEU A 309 15.93 -7.57 -23.79
N PHE A 310 17.11 -7.88 -23.27
CA PHE A 310 17.90 -7.01 -22.40
C PHE A 310 19.33 -6.88 -22.94
N PRO A 311 19.56 -6.00 -23.93
CA PRO A 311 20.90 -5.77 -24.45
C PRO A 311 21.82 -5.25 -23.35
N LEU A 312 22.97 -5.92 -23.20
CA LEU A 312 24.01 -5.55 -22.26
C LEU A 312 24.84 -4.45 -22.90
N ASN A 313 24.70 -3.21 -22.42
CA ASN A 313 25.35 -2.04 -23.02
C ASN A 313 26.71 -1.74 -22.38
N ASP A 314 26.83 -2.04 -21.09
CA ASP A 314 28.03 -1.82 -20.28
C ASP A 314 29.08 -2.93 -20.48
N GLU A 315 30.36 -2.56 -20.59
CA GLU A 315 31.46 -3.52 -20.80
C GLU A 315 31.65 -4.50 -19.64
N VAL A 316 31.45 -4.06 -18.40
CA VAL A 316 31.51 -4.90 -17.20
C VAL A 316 30.38 -5.93 -17.24
N GLN A 317 29.16 -5.51 -17.58
CA GLN A 317 28.02 -6.41 -17.72
C GLN A 317 28.24 -7.45 -18.85
N LYS A 318 28.75 -7.00 -20.00
CA LYS A 318 29.12 -7.89 -21.11
C LYS A 318 30.16 -8.92 -20.65
N LYS A 319 31.22 -8.49 -19.96
CA LYS A 319 32.27 -9.38 -19.45
C LYS A 319 31.72 -10.39 -18.45
N GLN A 320 30.88 -9.96 -17.50
CA GLN A 320 30.26 -10.85 -16.51
C GLN A 320 29.37 -11.90 -17.19
N PHE A 321 28.53 -11.50 -18.14
CA PHE A 321 27.71 -12.42 -18.91
C PHE A 321 28.57 -13.41 -19.71
N THR A 322 29.62 -12.95 -20.40
CA THR A 322 30.50 -13.81 -21.18
C THR A 322 31.16 -14.88 -20.31
N VAL A 323 31.70 -14.50 -19.15
CA VAL A 323 32.29 -15.46 -18.20
C VAL A 323 31.26 -16.48 -17.73
N HIS A 324 30.08 -16.03 -17.29
CA HIS A 324 29.02 -16.91 -16.84
C HIS A 324 28.53 -17.86 -17.93
N PHE A 325 28.32 -17.33 -19.14
CA PHE A 325 27.90 -18.08 -20.32
C PHE A 325 28.89 -19.21 -20.65
N PHE A 326 30.19 -18.91 -20.71
CA PHE A 326 31.19 -19.92 -21.04
C PHE A 326 31.37 -20.95 -19.91
N ASN A 327 31.25 -20.54 -18.64
CA ASN A 327 31.23 -21.49 -17.52
C ASN A 327 30.04 -22.45 -17.66
N ARG A 328 28.84 -21.92 -17.91
CA ARG A 328 27.63 -22.74 -18.07
C ARG A 328 27.70 -23.67 -19.27
N LEU A 329 28.24 -23.18 -20.39
CA LEU A 329 28.49 -23.99 -21.58
C LEU A 329 29.48 -25.14 -21.29
N SER A 330 30.56 -24.86 -20.57
CA SER A 330 31.54 -25.87 -20.15
C SER A 330 30.92 -26.93 -19.24
N GLU A 331 30.08 -26.53 -18.28
CA GLU A 331 29.33 -27.47 -17.41
C GLU A 331 28.43 -28.40 -18.23
N LEU A 332 27.61 -27.84 -19.13
CA LEU A 332 26.70 -28.61 -19.97
C LEU A 332 27.46 -29.56 -20.91
N LEU A 333 28.57 -29.10 -21.47
CA LEU A 333 29.46 -29.91 -22.30
C LEU A 333 30.04 -31.09 -21.49
N SER A 334 30.53 -30.82 -20.28
CA SER A 334 31.08 -31.88 -19.41
C SER A 334 30.03 -32.92 -19.02
N VAL A 335 28.82 -32.50 -18.65
CA VAL A 335 27.72 -33.40 -18.33
C VAL A 335 27.37 -34.29 -19.53
N TRP A 336 27.22 -33.68 -20.72
CA TRP A 336 26.90 -34.44 -21.93
C TRP A 336 28.01 -35.43 -22.30
N ILE A 337 29.29 -35.02 -22.28
CA ILE A 337 30.38 -35.93 -22.66
C ILE A 337 30.51 -37.08 -21.65
N ASN A 338 30.34 -36.82 -20.35
CA ASN A 338 30.36 -37.89 -19.35
C ASN A 338 29.24 -38.92 -19.59
N GLU A 339 28.01 -38.47 -19.85
CA GLU A 339 26.92 -39.38 -20.23
C GLU A 339 27.23 -40.11 -21.53
N LEU A 340 27.84 -39.45 -22.51
CA LEU A 340 28.19 -40.07 -23.79
C LEU A 340 29.23 -41.19 -23.64
N LEU A 341 30.24 -41.00 -22.77
CA LEU A 341 31.34 -41.95 -22.59
C LEU A 341 30.98 -43.16 -21.72
N VAL A 342 30.07 -42.99 -20.76
CA VAL A 342 29.70 -44.04 -19.79
C VAL A 342 28.67 -45.02 -20.34
N ARG A 343 27.84 -44.59 -21.30
CA ARG A 343 26.70 -45.40 -21.76
C ARG A 343 27.10 -46.39 -22.87
N PRO A 344 26.62 -47.64 -22.82
CA PRO A 344 27.00 -48.68 -23.79
C PRO A 344 26.39 -48.48 -25.19
N ASN A 345 25.27 -47.78 -25.31
CA ASN A 345 24.67 -47.38 -26.59
C ASN A 345 24.30 -45.89 -26.54
N PRO A 346 25.31 -45.00 -26.61
CA PRO A 346 25.14 -43.60 -26.22
C PRO A 346 24.24 -42.83 -27.18
N MET A 347 24.29 -43.11 -28.48
CA MET A 347 23.49 -42.41 -29.50
C MET A 347 21.98 -42.62 -29.35
N ASN A 348 21.57 -43.75 -28.79
CA ASN A 348 20.15 -44.08 -28.58
C ASN A 348 19.69 -43.90 -27.13
N ASN A 349 20.58 -43.50 -26.23
CA ASN A 349 20.27 -43.40 -24.81
C ASN A 349 19.51 -42.10 -24.47
N ASP A 350 18.43 -42.22 -23.71
CA ASP A 350 17.59 -41.08 -23.34
C ASP A 350 18.30 -40.08 -22.42
N ASP A 351 19.19 -40.53 -21.53
CA ASP A 351 19.92 -39.65 -20.62
C ASP A 351 20.95 -38.81 -21.38
N VAL A 352 21.64 -39.40 -22.36
CA VAL A 352 22.54 -38.69 -23.29
C VAL A 352 21.76 -37.62 -24.06
N LYS A 353 20.61 -37.98 -24.64
CA LYS A 353 19.75 -37.05 -25.38
C LYS A 353 19.21 -35.92 -24.49
N LYS A 354 18.84 -36.23 -23.24
CA LYS A 354 18.42 -35.24 -22.25
C LYS A 354 19.55 -34.28 -21.87
N ALA A 355 20.77 -34.77 -21.70
CA ALA A 355 21.95 -33.96 -21.42
C ALA A 355 22.36 -33.08 -22.63
N TYR A 356 22.23 -33.61 -23.84
CA TYR A 356 22.56 -32.91 -25.08
C TYR A 356 21.60 -31.75 -25.39
N LYS A 357 20.30 -31.91 -25.13
CA LYS A 357 19.27 -30.90 -25.45
C LYS A 357 19.57 -29.48 -24.95
N PRO A 358 19.90 -29.24 -23.65
CA PRO A 358 20.26 -27.91 -23.18
C PRO A 358 21.59 -27.41 -23.75
N LEU A 359 22.57 -28.30 -23.98
CA LEU A 359 23.85 -27.97 -24.62
C LEU A 359 23.64 -27.46 -26.05
N HIS A 360 22.91 -28.23 -26.87
CA HIS A 360 22.60 -27.86 -28.26
C HIS A 360 21.86 -26.51 -28.33
N LYS A 361 20.90 -26.30 -27.43
CA LYS A 361 20.20 -25.02 -27.28
C LYS A 361 21.18 -23.87 -26.99
N ILE A 362 22.07 -23.97 -26.00
CA ILE A 362 22.96 -22.86 -25.63
C ILE A 362 24.03 -22.62 -26.71
N MET A 363 24.50 -23.66 -27.40
CA MET A 363 25.46 -23.55 -28.51
C MET A 363 24.88 -22.85 -29.75
N SER A 364 23.55 -22.79 -29.88
CA SER A 364 22.89 -22.05 -30.97
C SER A 364 23.14 -20.53 -30.91
N ILE A 365 23.57 -19.99 -29.76
CA ILE A 365 23.94 -18.58 -29.59
C ILE A 365 25.31 -18.28 -30.17
N LEU A 366 26.21 -19.27 -30.20
CA LEU A 366 27.55 -19.11 -30.73
C LEU A 366 27.49 -18.89 -32.24
N ASN A 367 28.25 -17.92 -32.73
CA ASN A 367 28.54 -17.86 -34.15
C ASN A 367 29.47 -19.03 -34.53
N ASP A 368 29.58 -19.33 -35.83
CA ASP A 368 30.37 -20.45 -36.32
C ASP A 368 31.84 -20.38 -35.90
N ASN A 369 32.40 -19.17 -35.78
CA ASN A 369 33.80 -18.98 -35.38
C ASN A 369 34.01 -19.37 -33.90
N ASP A 370 33.12 -18.92 -33.02
CA ASP A 370 33.20 -19.22 -31.59
C ASP A 370 32.89 -20.70 -31.32
N ARG A 371 31.97 -21.31 -32.09
CA ARG A 371 31.72 -22.75 -32.04
C ARG A 371 32.94 -23.55 -32.49
N LYS A 372 33.61 -23.15 -33.58
CA LYS A 372 34.87 -23.78 -34.03
C LYS A 372 35.98 -23.64 -33.00
N LYS A 373 36.13 -22.47 -32.38
CA LYS A 373 37.12 -22.24 -31.31
C LYS A 373 36.83 -23.11 -30.08
N LEU A 374 35.57 -23.24 -29.70
CA LEU A 374 35.15 -24.14 -28.63
C LEU A 374 35.58 -25.57 -28.93
N PHE A 375 35.20 -26.11 -30.08
CA PHE A 375 35.56 -27.48 -30.46
C PHE A 375 37.06 -27.69 -30.63
N ALA A 376 37.78 -26.72 -31.19
CA ALA A 376 39.25 -26.75 -31.24
C ALA A 376 39.87 -26.83 -29.84
N LYS A 377 39.33 -26.09 -28.87
CA LYS A 377 39.80 -26.15 -27.48
C LYS A 377 39.50 -27.48 -26.81
N VAL A 378 38.35 -28.09 -27.10
CA VAL A 378 38.03 -29.46 -26.63
C VAL A 378 38.97 -30.48 -27.28
N LYS A 379 39.31 -30.28 -28.56
CA LYS A 379 40.21 -31.16 -29.30
C LYS A 379 41.62 -31.24 -28.71
N GLU A 380 42.10 -30.15 -28.11
CA GLU A 380 43.38 -30.07 -27.39
C GLU A 380 43.42 -30.90 -26.09
N THR A 381 42.29 -31.47 -25.65
CA THR A 381 42.21 -32.30 -24.45
C THR A 381 42.17 -33.80 -24.78
N GLU A 382 42.39 -34.65 -23.79
CA GLU A 382 42.27 -36.12 -23.92
C GLU A 382 40.85 -36.59 -24.34
N LEU A 383 39.85 -35.71 -24.24
CA LEU A 383 38.48 -35.99 -24.66
C LEU A 383 38.36 -36.34 -26.14
N SER A 384 39.15 -35.72 -27.03
CA SER A 384 39.10 -36.03 -28.47
C SER A 384 39.53 -37.47 -28.76
N GLN A 385 40.54 -37.96 -28.04
CA GLN A 385 41.01 -39.34 -28.14
C GLN A 385 39.97 -40.32 -27.57
N ALA A 386 39.38 -40.00 -26.42
CA ALA A 386 38.33 -40.81 -25.80
C ALA A 386 37.07 -40.90 -26.69
N LEU A 387 36.64 -39.78 -27.29
CA LEU A 387 35.53 -39.75 -28.24
C LEU A 387 35.87 -40.52 -29.53
N GLY A 388 37.09 -40.37 -30.06
CA GLY A 388 37.56 -41.16 -31.20
C GLY A 388 37.52 -42.66 -30.93
N ALA A 389 37.94 -43.09 -29.73
CA ALA A 389 37.86 -44.49 -29.30
C ALA A 389 36.41 -44.98 -29.15
N LEU A 390 35.52 -44.16 -28.56
CA LEU A 390 34.09 -44.46 -28.45
C LEU A 390 33.45 -44.65 -29.83
N VAL A 391 33.76 -43.76 -30.79
CA VAL A 391 33.23 -43.85 -32.15
C VAL A 391 33.73 -45.11 -32.83
N LYS A 392 35.03 -45.41 -32.73
CA LYS A 392 35.64 -46.58 -33.37
C LYS A 392 35.13 -47.91 -32.79
N ASN A 393 34.99 -47.99 -31.46
CA ASN A 393 34.75 -49.26 -30.77
C ASN A 393 33.26 -49.54 -30.53
N THR A 394 32.48 -48.50 -30.26
CA THR A 394 31.09 -48.63 -29.77
C THR A 394 30.08 -48.15 -30.81
N ILE A 395 30.18 -46.90 -31.26
CA ILE A 395 29.17 -46.30 -32.15
C ILE A 395 29.29 -46.83 -33.58
N LYS A 396 30.52 -47.05 -34.04
CA LYS A 396 30.94 -47.53 -35.37
C LYS A 396 30.59 -46.62 -36.55
N GLU A 397 29.38 -46.06 -36.58
CA GLU A 397 28.93 -45.16 -37.65
C GLU A 397 28.07 -44.02 -37.08
N LEU A 398 28.40 -42.79 -37.49
CA LEU A 398 27.72 -41.58 -37.06
C LEU A 398 26.82 -41.07 -38.19
N ASN A 399 25.51 -40.96 -37.91
CA ASN A 399 24.55 -40.40 -38.84
C ASN A 399 24.86 -38.91 -39.09
N LYS A 400 25.20 -38.54 -40.33
CA LYS A 400 25.52 -37.16 -40.68
C LYS A 400 24.34 -36.20 -40.58
N ASP A 401 23.10 -36.71 -40.51
CA ASP A 401 21.89 -35.89 -40.36
C ASP A 401 21.52 -35.65 -38.89
N ASP A 402 22.20 -36.32 -37.94
CA ASP A 402 21.97 -36.12 -36.51
C ASP A 402 22.87 -34.96 -35.98
N PRO A 403 22.30 -33.90 -35.38
CA PRO A 403 23.07 -32.78 -34.85
C PRO A 403 24.13 -33.19 -33.81
N MET A 404 23.82 -34.16 -32.94
CA MET A 404 24.74 -34.68 -31.94
C MET A 404 25.92 -35.40 -32.58
N ALA A 405 25.66 -36.15 -33.65
CA ALA A 405 26.69 -36.83 -34.42
C ALA A 405 27.60 -35.85 -35.16
N GLN A 406 27.05 -34.76 -35.72
CA GLN A 406 27.82 -33.69 -36.33
C GLN A 406 28.74 -33.00 -35.31
N ASP A 407 28.23 -32.71 -34.11
CA ASP A 407 29.02 -32.07 -33.06
C ASP A 407 30.14 -33.01 -32.54
N ILE A 408 29.90 -34.32 -32.44
CA ILE A 408 30.95 -35.30 -32.13
C ILE A 408 32.04 -35.31 -33.21
N LEU A 409 31.64 -35.34 -34.49
CA LEU A 409 32.58 -35.30 -35.62
C LEU A 409 33.40 -34.01 -35.66
N ALA A 410 32.83 -32.89 -35.21
CA ALA A 410 33.53 -31.60 -35.16
C ALA A 410 34.58 -31.52 -34.03
N ILE A 411 34.43 -32.33 -32.97
CA ILE A 411 35.37 -32.39 -31.84
C ILE A 411 36.57 -33.31 -32.15
N ILE A 412 36.33 -34.41 -32.87
CA ILE A 412 37.37 -35.36 -33.31
C ILE A 412 38.29 -34.71 -34.35
#